data_AF-A0A966ATG4-F1
#
_entry.id   AF-A0A966ATG4-F1
#
_cell.length_a   1.000
_cell.length_b   1.000
_cell.length_c   1.000
_cell.angle_alpha   90.00
_cell.angle_beta   90.00
_cell.angle_gamma   90.00
#
_symmetry.space_group_name_H-M   'P 1'
#
loop_
_entity.id
_entity.type
_entity.pdbx_description
1 polymer ?
#
loop_
_entity_poly.entity_id
_entity_poly.type
_entity_poly.pdbx_seq_one_letter_code
_entity_poly.pdbx_strand_id
1 'polypeptide(L)' 'MRLIIQTREDSGKAVALTDGSGKLWEYHSEGQHNKPVLLGNIYLGRVLNVEPAIQAAFIDIGERRSA' A
#
# COMPACT_ATOMS: atom_id res chain seq x y z
N MET A 1 -12.09 -13.29 18.53
CA MET A 1 -11.31 -13.16 17.29
C MET A 1 -9.84 -12.98 17.62
N ARG A 2 -8.96 -13.49 16.76
CA ARG A 2 -7.51 -13.35 16.86
C ARG A 2 -6.97 -12.94 15.49
N LEU A 3 -6.04 -11.97 15.50
CA LEU A 3 -5.28 -11.57 14.33
C LEU A 3 -3.92 -12.27 14.38
N ILE A 4 -3.60 -13.07 13.37
CA ILE A 4 -2.33 -13.79 13.24
C ILE A 4 -1.53 -13.10 12.15
N ILE A 5 -0.27 -12.77 12.42
CA ILE A 5 0.63 -12.11 11.48
C ILE A 5 1.85 -13.00 11.26
N GLN A 6 2.14 -13.34 10.00
CA GLN A 6 3.32 -14.07 9.57
C GLN A 6 4.26 -13.12 8.83
N THR A 7 5.52 -13.07 9.25
CA THR A 7 6.53 -12.14 8.71
C THR A 7 7.82 -12.85 8.28
N ARG A 8 7.73 -14.09 7.80
CA ARG A 8 8.91 -14.86 7.38
C ARG A 8 9.52 -14.23 6.13
N GLU A 9 10.84 -14.09 6.12
CA GLU A 9 11.56 -13.43 5.02
C GLU A 9 11.42 -14.16 3.67
N ASP A 10 11.28 -15.49 3.69
CA ASP A 10 11.22 -16.35 2.51
C ASP A 10 9.83 -16.45 1.84
N SER A 11 8.76 -16.20 2.59
CA SER A 11 7.38 -16.55 2.21
C SER A 11 6.44 -15.35 2.05
N GLY A 12 6.97 -14.12 2.14
CA GLY A 12 6.17 -12.90 2.10
C GLY A 12 5.43 -12.66 3.43
N LYS A 13 4.73 -11.53 3.52
CA LYS A 13 3.97 -11.16 4.72
C LYS A 13 2.54 -11.65 4.57
N ALA A 14 1.96 -12.18 5.65
CA ALA A 14 0.56 -12.59 5.64
C ALA A 14 -0.15 -12.24 6.95
N VAL A 15 -1.45 -12.01 6.85
CA VAL A 15 -2.34 -11.71 7.98
C VAL A 15 -3.58 -12.59 7.89
N ALA A 16 -3.98 -13.19 9.01
CA ALA A 16 -5.16 -14.04 9.10
C ALA A 16 -6.05 -13.65 10.29
N LEU A 17 -7.37 -13.68 10.08
CA LEU A 17 -8.36 -13.52 11.15
C LEU A 17 -8.94 -14.89 11.51
N THR A 18 -8.85 -15.28 12.78
CA THR A 18 -9.40 -16.55 13.28
C THR A 18 -10.34 -16.33 14.47
N ASP A 19 -11.23 -17.29 14.73
CA ASP A 19 -12.03 -17.31 15.95
C ASP A 19 -11.35 -18.09 17.09
N GLY A 20 -12.04 -18.22 18.24
CA GLY A 20 -11.50 -18.91 19.42
C GLY A 20 -11.24 -20.40 19.21
N SER A 21 -11.87 -21.03 18.22
CA SER A 21 -11.68 -22.44 17.85
C SER A 21 -10.50 -22.65 16.89
N GLY A 22 -9.95 -21.56 16.33
CA GLY A 22 -8.90 -21.62 15.31
C GLY A 22 -9.44 -21.70 13.89
N LYS A 23 -10.75 -21.60 13.67
CA LYS A 23 -11.32 -21.52 12.32
C LYS A 23 -10.89 -20.21 11.64
N LEU A 24 -10.43 -20.32 10.40
CA LEU A 24 -10.02 -19.20 9.56
C LEU A 24 -11.24 -18.48 8.98
N TRP A 25 -11.25 -17.16 9.07
CA TRP A 25 -12.29 -16.30 8.51
C TRP A 25 -11.78 -15.49 7.31
N GLU A 26 -10.57 -14.93 7.42
CA GLU A 26 -9.99 -14.08 6.38
C GLU A 26 -8.47 -14.29 6.31
N TYR A 27 -7.90 -14.16 5.12
CA TYR A 27 -6.47 -14.31 4.87
C TYR A 27 -6.03 -13.34 3.76
N HIS A 28 -4.98 -12.57 4.04
CA HIS A 28 -4.33 -11.67 3.08
C HIS A 28 -2.83 -11.93 3.07
N SER A 29 -2.21 -11.86 1.90
CA SER A 29 -0.77 -12.04 1.74
C SER A 29 -0.18 -11.03 0.76
N GLU A 30 0.98 -10.47 1.11
CA GLU A 30 1.77 -9.56 0.30
C GLU A 30 3.07 -10.25 -0.13
N GLY A 31 3.28 -10.36 -1.45
CA GLY A 31 4.52 -10.89 -2.03
C GLY A 31 5.66 -9.88 -1.97
N GLN A 32 6.90 -10.38 -1.83
CA GLN A 32 8.15 -9.60 -1.71
C GLN A 32 8.38 -8.58 -2.83
N HIS A 33 7.82 -8.78 -4.03
CA HIS A 33 8.12 -7.99 -5.23
C HIS A 33 6.96 -7.13 -5.75
N ASN A 34 5.80 -7.14 -5.09
CA ASN A 34 4.75 -6.19 -5.42
C ASN A 34 5.13 -4.84 -4.82
N LYS A 35 5.59 -3.89 -5.64
CA LYS A 35 5.58 -2.47 -5.26
C LYS A 35 4.12 -2.06 -5.22
N PRO A 36 3.53 -1.81 -4.06
CA PRO A 36 2.13 -1.49 -4.02
C PRO A 36 2.01 -0.03 -4.43
N VAL A 37 1.39 0.24 -5.58
CA VAL A 37 0.82 1.57 -5.83
C VAL A 37 -0.42 1.63 -4.94
N LEU A 38 -0.23 2.07 -3.70
CA LEU A 38 -1.29 2.12 -2.72
C LEU A 38 -2.14 3.36 -2.98
N LEU A 39 -3.37 3.10 -3.42
CA LEU A 39 -4.45 4.09 -3.35
C LEU A 39 -4.63 4.53 -1.89
N GLY A 40 -4.82 5.83 -1.67
CA GLY A 40 -5.01 6.39 -0.34
C GLY A 40 -3.72 6.77 0.40
N ASN A 41 -2.55 6.61 -0.21
CA ASN A 41 -1.32 7.17 0.35
C ASN A 41 -1.36 8.70 0.38
N ILE A 42 -0.72 9.27 1.41
CA ILE A 42 -0.56 10.71 1.59
C ILE A 42 0.94 11.03 1.50
N TYR A 43 1.29 11.99 0.65
CA TYR A 43 2.66 12.40 0.41
C TYR A 43 2.85 13.88 0.72
N LEU A 44 4.05 14.25 1.14
CA LEU A 44 4.52 15.64 1.11
C LEU A 44 5.20 15.86 -0.25
N GLY A 45 4.51 16.54 -1.16
CA GLY A 45 5.01 16.79 -2.51
C GLY A 45 5.47 18.24 -2.73
N ARG A 46 6.34 18.43 -3.71
CA ARG A 46 6.76 19.76 -4.19
C ARG A 46 6.02 20.09 -5.49
N VAL A 47 5.40 21.27 -5.56
CA VAL A 47 4.80 21.77 -6.82
C VAL A 47 5.90 22.02 -7.85
N LEU A 48 5.79 21.38 -9.02
CA LEU A 48 6.73 21.57 -10.13
C LEU A 48 6.27 22.71 -11.05
N ASN A 49 5.03 22.63 -11.52
CA ASN A 49 4.38 23.65 -12.34
C ASN A 49 2.87 23.63 -12.16
N VAL A 50 2.25 24.78 -12.39
CA VAL A 50 0.79 24.96 -12.42
C VAL A 50 0.39 25.16 -13.87
N GLU A 51 -0.58 24.37 -14.37
CA GLU A 51 -1.10 24.44 -15.74
C GLU A 51 -2.56 24.88 -15.75
N PRO A 52 -2.84 26.19 -15.88
CA PRO A 52 -4.21 26.72 -15.87
C PRO A 52 -5.07 26.17 -17.02
N ALA A 53 -4.47 25.87 -18.17
CA ALA A 53 -5.18 25.38 -19.35
C ALA A 53 -5.91 24.05 -19.11
N ILE A 54 -5.38 23.21 -18.21
CA ILE A 54 -6.00 21.94 -17.80
C ILE A 54 -6.49 21.98 -16.34
N GLN A 55 -6.47 23.15 -15.71
CA GLN A 55 -6.88 23.36 -14.32
C GLN A 55 -6.20 22.39 -13.34
N ALA A 56 -4.91 22.14 -13.53
CA ALA A 56 -4.14 21.21 -12.72
C ALA A 56 -2.75 21.75 -12.37
N ALA A 57 -2.01 21.02 -11.55
CA ALA A 57 -0.60 21.26 -11.25
C ALA A 57 0.12 19.91 -11.13
N PHE A 58 1.36 19.84 -11.59
CA PHE A 58 2.16 18.64 -11.45
C PHE A 58 2.95 18.69 -10.15
N ILE A 59 2.91 17.59 -9.39
CA ILE A 59 3.55 17.47 -8.08
C ILE A 59 4.60 16.35 -8.13
N ASP A 60 5.81 16.68 -7.67
CA ASP A 60 6.86 15.71 -7.41
C ASP A 60 6.64 15.10 -6.03
N ILE A 61 6.35 13.79 -5.99
CA ILE A 61 6.17 13.01 -4.76
C ILE A 61 7.36 12.09 -4.46
N GLY A 62 8.47 12.21 -5.20
CA GLY A 62 9.65 11.36 -5.04
C GLY A 62 9.59 10.01 -5.76
N GLU A 63 8.58 9.80 -6.61
CA GLU A 63 8.45 8.62 -7.47
C GLU A 63 8.93 8.92 -8.90
N ARG A 64 9.27 7.87 -9.67
CA ARG A 64 9.85 8.02 -11.02
C ARG A 64 8.95 8.73 -12.05
N ARG A 65 7.71 9.09 -11.70
CA ARG A 65 6.80 9.90 -12.51
C ARG A 65 6.06 10.91 -11.62
N SER A 66 5.96 12.15 -12.08
CA SER A 66 5.07 13.16 -11.52
C SER A 66 3.63 12.68 -11.66
N ALA A 67 2.83 12.86 -10.60
CA ALA A 67 1.39 12.67 -10.64
C ALA A 67 0.71 13.88 -11.32
#